data_AF-F0TBG7-F1
#
_entry.id   AF-F0TBG7-F1
#
_cell.length_a   1.000
_cell.length_b   1.000
_cell.length_c   1.000
_cell.angle_alpha   90.00
_cell.angle_beta   90.00
_cell.angle_gamma   90.00
#
_symmetry.space_group_name_H-M   'P 1'
#
loop_
_entity.id
_entity.type
_entity.pdbx_description
1 polymer ?
#
loop_
_entity_poly.entity_id
_entity_poly.type
_entity_poly.pdbx_seq_one_letter_code
_entity_poly.pdbx_strand_id
1 'polypeptide(L)'
;MGYETFIPSIPVIIGYLVTYTCYKKNLIKKRVHISIWNLAILLTFLVSGLGGFFLVILMDLGLTSPVNGQLLYWHVEFGITMILVGLFHIHTYWNSTKKMLNLNVGV
;
A
#
# COMPACT_ATOMS: atom_id res chain seq x y z
N MET A 1 -10.22 -18.97 -12.03
CA MET A 1 -8.97 -18.19 -12.17
C MET A 1 -8.37 -18.08 -10.78
N GLY A 2 -7.19 -18.66 -10.55
CA GLY A 2 -6.49 -18.47 -9.29
C GLY A 2 -6.00 -17.02 -9.24
N TYR A 3 -6.39 -16.27 -8.21
CA TYR A 3 -5.79 -14.97 -7.97
C TYR A 3 -4.36 -15.22 -7.49
N GLU A 4 -3.39 -14.95 -8.36
CA GLU A 4 -1.97 -14.93 -8.06
C GLU A 4 -1.68 -13.69 -7.22
N THR A 5 -2.22 -13.65 -5.99
CA THR A 5 -2.10 -12.56 -4.98
C THR A 5 -0.65 -12.15 -4.66
N PHE A 6 0.32 -12.85 -5.23
CA PHE A 6 1.75 -12.67 -5.10
C PHE A 6 2.35 -11.63 -6.08
N ILE A 7 1.67 -11.31 -7.18
CA ILE A 7 2.29 -10.52 -8.27
C ILE A 7 2.68 -9.11 -7.83
N PRO A 8 1.79 -8.27 -7.25
CA PRO A 8 2.19 -6.93 -6.82
C PRO A 8 2.80 -6.91 -5.41
N SER A 9 2.44 -7.88 -4.56
CA SER A 9 2.83 -7.90 -3.15
C SER A 9 4.30 -8.29 -2.93
N ILE A 10 4.82 -9.29 -3.67
CA ILE A 10 6.21 -9.74 -3.53
C ILE A 10 7.22 -8.63 -3.91
N PRO A 11 7.11 -7.97 -5.08
CA PRO A 11 8.01 -6.88 -5.44
C PRO A 11 8.00 -5.73 -4.41
N VAL A 12 6.84 -5.46 -3.81
CA VAL A 12 6.69 -4.42 -2.79
C VAL A 12 7.42 -4.78 -1.50
N ILE A 13 7.32 -6.04 -1.05
CA ILE A 13 8.08 -6.51 0.11
C ILE A 13 9.59 -6.43 -0.17
N ILE A 14 10.03 -6.90 -1.33
CA ILE A 14 11.44 -6.85 -1.74
C ILE A 14 11.93 -5.40 -1.78
N GLY A 15 11.17 -4.51 -2.41
CA GLY A 15 11.49 -3.08 -2.49
C GLY A 15 11.63 -2.46 -1.09
N TYR A 16 10.78 -2.84 -0.14
CA TYR A 16 10.88 -2.35 1.24
C TYR A 16 12.18 -2.78 1.88
N LEU A 17 12.50 -4.07 1.81
CA LEU A 17 13.73 -4.61 2.37
C LEU A 17 14.99 -4.00 1.74
N VAL A 18 14.98 -3.79 0.42
CA VAL A 18 16.10 -3.15 -0.30
C VAL A 18 16.30 -1.72 0.18
N THR A 19 15.25 -0.90 0.14
CA THR A 19 15.37 0.51 0.55
C THR A 19 15.68 0.64 2.04
N TYR A 20 15.15 -0.26 2.89
CA TYR A 20 15.45 -0.33 4.31
C TYR A 20 16.92 -0.67 4.56
N THR A 21 17.46 -1.66 3.86
CA THR A 21 18.87 -2.07 3.95
C THR A 21 19.80 -0.94 3.48
N CYS A 22 19.46 -0.28 2.37
CA CYS A 22 20.22 0.88 1.87
C CYS A 22 20.20 2.04 2.87
N TYR A 23 19.06 2.30 3.51
CA TYR A 23 18.97 3.29 4.59
C TYR A 23 19.84 2.90 5.79
N LYS A 24 19.79 1.64 6.24
CA LYS A 24 20.60 1.14 7.37
C LYS A 24 22.10 1.19 7.09
N LYS A 25 22.51 0.98 5.84
CA LYS A 25 23.90 1.09 5.38
C LYS A 25 24.34 2.53 5.09
N ASN A 26 23.51 3.54 5.38
CA ASN A 26 23.75 4.95 5.06
C ASN A 26 23.95 5.24 3.56
N LEU A 27 23.52 4.34 2.67
CA LEU A 27 23.55 4.56 1.21
C LEU A 27 22.47 5.55 0.78
N ILE A 28 21.33 5.58 1.48
CA ILE A 28 20.28 6.58 1.30
C ILE A 28 19.89 7.22 2.63
N LYS A 29 19.46 8.49 2.59
CA LYS A 29 18.96 9.19 3.79
C LYS A 29 17.62 8.59 4.22
N LYS A 30 17.34 8.55 5.53
CA LYS A 30 16.03 8.12 6.10
C LYS A 30 14.85 8.81 5.42
N ARG A 31 14.98 10.11 5.15
CA ARG A 31 13.96 10.92 4.44
C ARG A 31 13.60 10.34 3.07
N VAL A 32 14.58 9.79 2.33
CA VAL A 32 14.35 9.22 1.00
C VAL A 32 13.56 7.91 1.11
N HIS A 33 13.96 7.00 2.01
CA HIS A 33 13.19 5.78 2.28
C HIS A 33 11.73 6.12 2.64
N ILE A 34 11.52 7.02 3.60
CA ILE A 34 10.18 7.47 4.01
C ILE A 34 9.40 8.04 2.82
N SER A 35 10.01 8.91 2.01
CA SER A 35 9.33 9.56 0.89
C SER A 35 8.89 8.56 -0.18
N ILE A 36 9.70 7.53 -0.47
CA ILE A 36 9.34 6.46 -1.41
C ILE A 36 8.09 5.72 -0.92
N TRP A 37 8.07 5.34 0.36
CA TRP A 37 6.94 4.59 0.93
C TRP A 37 5.68 5.44 1.12
N ASN A 38 5.81 6.74 1.35
CA ASN A 38 4.68 7.66 1.36
C ASN A 38 4.07 7.86 -0.04
N LEU A 39 4.89 7.85 -1.09
CA LEU A 39 4.37 7.85 -2.46
C LEU A 39 3.69 6.51 -2.79
N ALA A 40 4.30 5.39 -2.38
CA ALA A 40 3.74 4.05 -2.61
C ALA A 40 2.33 3.92 -1.98
N ILE A 41 2.16 4.31 -0.71
CA ILE A 41 0.86 4.21 -0.04
C ILE A 41 -0.20 5.10 -0.72
N LEU A 42 0.19 6.31 -1.14
CA LEU A 42 -0.69 7.24 -1.84
C LEU A 42 -1.17 6.65 -3.17
N LEU A 43 -0.26 6.10 -3.97
CA LEU A 43 -0.60 5.48 -5.26
C LEU A 43 -1.53 4.27 -5.07
N THR A 44 -1.21 3.39 -4.12
CA THR A 44 -2.06 2.22 -3.84
C THR A 44 -3.45 2.64 -3.34
N PHE A 45 -3.52 3.69 -2.52
CA PHE A 45 -4.77 4.26 -2.04
C PHE A 45 -5.59 4.87 -3.17
N LEU A 46 -4.98 5.63 -4.08
CA LEU A 46 -5.71 6.22 -5.21
C LEU A 46 -6.27 5.14 -6.13
N VAL A 47 -5.47 4.14 -6.51
CA VAL A 47 -5.93 3.06 -7.39
C VAL A 47 -7.02 2.23 -6.72
N SER A 48 -6.81 1.80 -5.47
CA SER A 48 -7.80 1.00 -4.74
C SER A 48 -9.04 1.82 -4.39
N GLY A 49 -8.89 3.02 -3.83
CA GLY A 49 -9.99 3.88 -3.41
C GLY A 49 -10.86 4.35 -4.57
N LEU A 50 -10.24 4.89 -5.63
CA LEU A 50 -10.98 5.31 -6.83
C LEU A 50 -11.55 4.10 -7.57
N GLY A 51 -10.78 3.02 -7.71
CA GLY A 51 -11.26 1.79 -8.37
C GLY A 51 -12.50 1.22 -7.69
N GLY A 52 -12.52 1.18 -6.35
CA GLY A 52 -13.68 0.74 -5.58
C GLY A 52 -14.88 1.67 -5.75
N PHE A 53 -14.64 2.98 -5.73
CA PHE A 53 -15.68 3.98 -5.96
C PHE A 53 -16.33 3.85 -7.35
N PHE A 54 -15.52 3.70 -8.40
CA PHE A 54 -16.02 3.49 -9.76
C PHE A 54 -16.77 2.17 -9.92
N LEU A 55 -16.31 1.09 -9.29
CA LEU A 55 -17.00 -0.20 -9.31
C LEU A 55 -18.41 -0.11 -8.72
N VAL A 56 -18.58 0.62 -7.63
CA VAL A 56 -19.90 0.85 -7.02
C VAL A 56 -20.83 1.59 -7.99
N ILE A 57 -20.36 2.65 -8.64
CA ILE A 57 -21.15 3.40 -9.63
C ILE A 57 -21.55 2.51 -10.82
N LEU A 58 -20.60 1.74 -11.36
CA LEU A 58 -20.86 0.85 -12.50
C LEU A 58 -21.89 -0.22 -12.15
N MET A 59 -21.82 -0.75 -10.91
CA MET A 59 -22.77 -1.72 -10.39
C MET A 59 -24.17 -1.13 -10.25
N ASP A 60 -24.29 0.08 -9.70
CA ASP A 60 -25.56 0.77 -9.48
C ASP A 60 -26.27 1.14 -10.81
N LEU A 61 -25.48 1.53 -11.82
CA LEU A 61 -25.99 1.85 -13.16
C LEU A 61 -26.29 0.59 -14.01
N GLY A 62 -26.02 -0.62 -13.51
CA GLY A 62 -26.19 -1.87 -14.26
C GLY A 62 -25.29 -1.98 -15.50
N LEU A 63 -24.22 -1.19 -15.59
CA LEU A 63 -23.33 -1.15 -16.74
C LEU A 63 -22.41 -2.36 -16.69
N THR A 64 -22.57 -3.29 -17.63
CA THR A 64 -21.68 -4.45 -17.78
C THR A 64 -20.69 -4.21 -18.91
N SER A 65 -19.41 -4.22 -18.58
CA SER A 65 -18.31 -4.05 -19.53
C SER A 65 -17.16 -5.00 -19.16
N PRO A 66 -16.36 -5.48 -20.14
CA PRO A 66 -15.12 -6.21 -19.85
C PRO A 66 -14.18 -5.46 -18.91
N VAL A 67 -14.26 -4.12 -18.89
CA VAL A 67 -13.50 -3.25 -17.99
C VAL A 67 -13.83 -3.50 -16.51
N ASN A 68 -15.07 -3.90 -16.18
CA ASN A 68 -15.50 -4.10 -14.79
C ASN A 68 -14.69 -5.22 -14.12
N GLY A 69 -14.48 -6.33 -14.83
CA GLY A 69 -13.71 -7.47 -14.31
C GLY A 69 -12.25 -7.11 -14.08
N GLN A 70 -11.65 -6.34 -15.01
CA GLN A 70 -10.26 -5.92 -14.88
C GLN A 70 -10.09 -4.84 -13.80
N LEU A 71 -11.04 -3.90 -13.68
CA LEU A 71 -11.05 -2.90 -12.62
C LEU A 71 -11.20 -3.56 -11.24
N LEU A 72 -12.08 -4.56 -11.12
CA LEU A 72 -12.26 -5.35 -9.90
C LEU A 72 -10.97 -6.11 -9.54
N TYR A 73 -10.33 -6.74 -10.52
CA TYR A 73 -9.05 -7.42 -10.32
C TYR A 73 -7.99 -6.45 -9.77
N TRP A 74 -7.74 -5.34 -10.46
CA TRP A 74 -6.72 -4.38 -10.03
C TRP A 74 -7.08 -3.69 -8.70
N HIS A 75 -8.36 -3.39 -8.44
CA HIS A 75 -8.81 -2.86 -7.16
C HIS A 75 -8.39 -3.77 -6.00
N VAL A 76 -8.67 -5.07 -6.10
CA VAL A 76 -8.33 -6.05 -5.06
C VAL A 76 -6.82 -6.18 -4.88
N GLU A 77 -6.07 -6.35 -5.98
CA GLU A 77 -4.62 -6.51 -5.96
C GLU A 77 -3.89 -5.29 -5.34
N PHE A 78 -4.32 -4.07 -5.69
CA PHE A 78 -3.80 -2.85 -5.09
C PHE A 78 -4.27 -2.66 -3.65
N GLY A 79 -5.48 -3.11 -3.29
CA GLY A 79 -5.96 -3.10 -1.91
C GLY A 79 -5.13 -3.99 -0.98
N ILE A 80 -4.81 -5.21 -1.40
CA ILE A 80 -3.92 -6.12 -0.65
C ILE A 80 -2.53 -5.49 -0.51
N THR A 81 -2.00 -4.94 -1.60
CA THR A 81 -0.72 -4.23 -1.59
C THR A 81 -0.74 -3.04 -0.63
N MET A 82 -1.83 -2.28 -0.59
CA MET A 82 -2.00 -1.15 0.31
C MET A 82 -1.96 -1.57 1.79
N ILE A 83 -2.51 -2.73 2.15
CA ILE A 83 -2.41 -3.25 3.52
C ILE A 83 -0.95 -3.48 3.90
N LEU A 84 -0.17 -4.14 3.03
CA LEU A 84 1.25 -4.40 3.27
C LEU A 84 2.05 -3.10 3.40
N VAL A 85 1.83 -2.15 2.50
CA VAL A 85 2.47 -0.83 2.56
C VAL A 85 2.02 -0.06 3.82
N GLY A 86 0.77 -0.21 4.25
CA GLY A 86 0.26 0.34 5.49
C GLY A 86 1.02 -0.18 6.71
N LEU A 87 1.33 -1.48 6.76
CA LEU A 87 2.17 -2.06 7.81
C LEU A 87 3.59 -1.47 7.78
N PHE A 88 4.17 -1.29 6.60
CA PHE A 88 5.47 -0.63 6.45
C PHE A 88 5.45 0.82 6.90
N HIS A 89 4.36 1.53 6.63
CA HIS A 89 4.15 2.90 7.08
C HIS A 89 4.09 2.95 8.62
N ILE A 90 3.30 2.08 9.26
CA ILE A 90 3.23 1.95 10.72
C ILE A 90 4.60 1.64 11.30
N HIS A 91 5.33 0.67 10.75
CA HIS A 91 6.68 0.32 11.21
C HIS A 91 7.64 1.51 11.11
N THR A 92 7.60 2.25 10.00
CA THR A 92 8.47 3.40 9.76
C THR A 92 8.17 4.57 10.71
N TYR A 93 6.91 4.73 11.10
CA TYR A 93 6.42 5.78 12.00
C TYR A 93 6.10 5.28 13.42
N TRP A 94 6.62 4.13 13.83
CA TRP A 94 6.22 3.45 15.07
C TRP A 94 6.26 4.33 16.33
N ASN A 95 7.24 5.23 16.44
CA ASN A 95 7.31 6.17 17.57
C ASN A 95 6.13 7.15 17.60
N SER A 96 5.72 7.67 16.45
CA SER A 96 4.53 8.52 16.32
C SER A 96 3.25 7.71 16.59
N THR A 97 3.18 6.47 16.09
CA THR A 97 2.05 5.56 16.32
C THR A 97 1.87 5.24 17.81
N LYS A 98 2.95 4.91 18.53
CA LYS A 98 2.91 4.68 19.99
C LYS A 98 2.35 5.90 20.74
N LYS A 99 2.81 7.10 20.36
CA LYS A 99 2.32 8.37 20.95
C LYS A 99 0.82 8.56 20.71
N MET A 100 0.33 8.30 19.49
CA MET A 100 -1.11 8.40 19.18
C MET A 100 -1.96 7.38 19.93
N LEU A 101 -1.44 6.17 20.14
CA LEU A 101 -2.14 5.09 20.84
C LEU A 101 -2.02 5.16 22.37
N ASN A 102 -1.38 6.21 22.90
CA ASN A 102 -1.08 6.37 24.32
C ASN A 102 -0.41 5.13 24.96
N LEU A 103 0.32 4.37 24.14
CA LEU A 103 1.12 3.23 24.60
C LEU A 103 2.35 3.83 25.26
N ASN A 104 2.34 3.89 26.61
CA ASN A 104 3.38 4.41 27.50
C ASN A 104 4.66 4.85 26.79
N VAL A 105 4.79 6.15 26.56
CA VAL A 105 6.08 6.78 26.26
C VAL A 105 6.85 6.87 27.58
N GLY A 106 7.31 5.71 28.05
CA GLY A 106 8.27 5.57 29.14
C GLY A 106 9.56 5.01 28.55
N VAL A 107 10.51 5.90 28.28
CA VAL A 107 11.99 5.86 28.41
C VAL A 107 12.53 7.02 27.60
#